data_AF-A0A2F0APL8-F1
#
_entry.id   AF-A0A2F0APL8-F1
#
_cell.length_a   1.000
_cell.length_b   1.000
_cell.length_c   1.000
_cell.angle_alpha   90.00
_cell.angle_beta   90.00
_cell.angle_gamma   90.00
#
_symmetry.space_group_name_H-M   'P 1'
#
loop_
_entity.id
_entity.type
_entity.pdbx_description
1 polymer ?
#
loop_
_entity_poly.entity_id
_entity_poly.type
_entity_poly.pdbx_seq_one_letter_code
_entity_poly.pdbx_strand_id
1 'polypeptide(L)'
;MSNIYRSDLVLNVLVATILTTVMLTSGCGPETPVYTAAPMTAPNTPDMMGIVPPKPIGESDAGFSAGSACNVWANIPSQRLIATLHEELRNAYRPISVEADLGGNLNRYTTARNIMFTEVERYQGVSGGYIVECVYTGHTTPASQTEDPSREEINCEHVMPRARMATEEGNPAVYEHQQSDIHNLMPSTPGSNSTRGSFRFGEVVNERNLDHLPSVLGENRSGDTVWQVRNQRRGDIARIVFYMSVRWGIDIASDEEMILRQWNQIDPPDDREQLRNQRVSQRQGNRNPFIDCPELVDRVSDFIGFQTLDTEGNLPLP
;
A
#
# COMPACT_ATOMS: atom_id res chain seq x y z
N MET A 1 35.27 52.07 14.34
CA MET A 1 36.53 52.05 15.12
C MET A 1 36.77 50.64 15.61
N SER A 2 38.00 50.30 16.00
CA SER A 2 38.51 48.93 15.97
C SER A 2 39.07 48.49 17.32
N ASN A 3 39.03 47.17 17.60
CA ASN A 3 40.04 46.43 18.39
C ASN A 3 40.19 46.80 19.91
N ILE A 4 40.81 46.00 20.81
CA ILE A 4 40.93 44.53 20.97
C ILE A 4 41.37 44.23 22.44
N TYR A 5 40.93 43.10 23.02
CA TYR A 5 41.59 42.27 24.08
C TYR A 5 41.87 42.75 25.54
N ARG A 6 41.48 41.85 26.47
CA ARG A 6 42.25 41.22 27.60
C ARG A 6 42.44 41.87 29.00
N SER A 7 42.79 40.95 29.92
CA SER A 7 43.47 41.05 31.23
C SER A 7 42.70 41.55 32.45
N ASP A 8 42.92 41.05 33.68
CA ASP A 8 43.47 39.75 34.18
C ASP A 8 43.15 39.59 35.71
N LEU A 9 43.70 38.56 36.36
CA LEU A 9 43.66 38.18 37.81
C LEU A 9 42.36 37.46 38.27
N VAL A 10 42.33 36.24 38.86
CA VAL A 10 43.19 35.45 39.80
C VAL A 10 42.85 35.68 41.28
N LEU A 11 42.52 34.61 42.04
CA LEU A 11 43.24 34.14 43.26
C LEU A 11 42.59 32.89 43.98
N ASN A 12 43.28 31.72 43.96
CA ASN A 12 43.32 30.65 45.02
C ASN A 12 42.01 29.89 45.43
N VAL A 13 41.93 28.75 46.16
CA VAL A 13 42.78 27.61 46.69
C VAL A 13 41.77 26.53 47.24
N LEU A 14 41.98 25.21 47.43
CA LEU A 14 43.15 24.31 47.58
C LEU A 14 42.96 22.93 46.87
N VAL A 15 43.91 22.03 47.11
CA VAL A 15 44.14 20.63 46.70
C VAL A 15 43.54 19.57 47.66
N ALA A 16 43.17 18.38 47.14
CA ALA A 16 43.44 17.06 47.76
C ALA A 16 43.27 15.90 46.76
N THR A 17 44.20 14.94 46.72
CA THR A 17 44.22 13.80 45.77
C THR A 17 44.49 12.48 46.50
N ILE A 18 43.78 11.40 46.15
CA ILE A 18 44.26 10.02 46.38
C ILE A 18 44.03 9.18 45.11
N LEU A 19 45.11 8.56 44.63
CA LEU A 19 45.10 7.47 43.66
C LEU A 19 45.42 6.17 44.40
N THR A 20 44.73 5.07 44.08
CA THR A 20 45.24 3.72 44.34
C THR A 20 44.92 2.82 43.15
N THR A 21 45.96 2.28 42.52
CA THR A 21 45.83 1.40 41.35
C THR A 21 45.77 -0.06 41.77
N VAL A 22 44.88 -0.85 41.15
CA VAL A 22 45.03 -2.31 41.01
C VAL A 22 44.90 -2.65 39.52
N MET A 23 45.67 -3.63 39.06
CA MET A 23 45.91 -3.91 37.64
C MET A 23 45.70 -5.40 37.34
N LEU A 24 45.11 -5.70 36.17
CA LEU A 24 44.99 -7.04 35.55
C LEU A 24 44.02 -8.00 36.30
N THR A 25 43.40 -9.00 35.66
CA THR A 25 43.74 -9.72 34.41
C THR A 25 42.55 -9.99 33.47
N SER A 26 42.86 -10.04 32.16
CA SER A 26 42.26 -10.92 31.12
C SER A 26 40.73 -11.01 30.93
N GLY A 27 40.25 -10.53 29.78
CA GLY A 27 38.97 -10.85 29.15
C GLY A 27 38.99 -10.41 27.68
N CYS A 28 38.25 -11.07 26.78
CA CYS A 28 38.33 -10.80 25.33
C CYS A 28 36.94 -10.84 24.67
N GLY A 29 36.68 -9.89 23.76
CA GLY A 29 35.48 -9.85 22.91
C GLY A 29 34.85 -8.45 22.84
N PRO A 30 34.47 -7.95 21.65
CA PRO A 30 33.59 -6.79 21.52
C PRO A 30 32.13 -7.24 21.61
N GLU A 31 31.43 -6.87 22.68
CA GLU A 31 29.99 -7.09 22.77
C GLU A 31 29.26 -6.12 21.84
N THR A 32 28.59 -6.65 20.81
CA THR A 32 27.61 -5.88 20.04
C THR A 32 26.36 -5.67 20.91
N PRO A 33 25.86 -4.43 21.06
CA PRO A 33 24.64 -4.19 21.83
C PRO A 33 23.44 -4.79 21.08
N VAL A 34 23.02 -5.98 21.50
CA VAL A 34 21.80 -6.61 20.99
C VAL A 34 20.62 -5.77 21.46
N TYR A 35 20.07 -4.95 20.56
CA TYR A 35 18.78 -4.32 20.75
C TYR A 35 17.69 -5.39 20.71
N THR A 36 17.43 -6.01 21.87
CA THR A 36 16.20 -6.78 22.09
C THR A 36 15.04 -5.80 22.00
N ALA A 37 14.32 -5.80 20.87
CA ALA A 37 13.11 -5.00 20.72
C ALA A 37 12.12 -5.40 21.83
N ALA A 38 11.85 -4.47 22.75
CA ALA A 38 10.74 -4.64 23.66
C ALA A 38 9.45 -4.74 22.82
N PRO A 39 8.51 -5.64 23.16
CA PRO A 39 7.27 -5.75 22.40
C PRO A 39 6.50 -4.44 22.53
N MET A 40 6.51 -3.64 21.46
CA MET A 40 5.65 -2.46 21.35
C MET A 40 4.23 -2.95 21.19
N THR A 41 3.56 -3.18 22.32
CA THR A 41 2.12 -3.47 22.37
C THR A 41 1.41 -2.38 21.60
N ALA A 42 0.74 -2.75 20.51
CA ALA A 42 -0.03 -1.80 19.71
C ALA A 42 -0.96 -1.00 20.64
N PRO A 43 -0.98 0.34 20.55
CA PRO A 43 -1.91 1.13 21.35
C PRO A 43 -3.32 0.71 20.96
N ASN A 44 -4.12 0.28 21.94
CA ASN A 44 -5.51 -0.16 21.72
C ASN A 44 -6.34 1.00 21.16
N THR A 45 -6.40 1.12 19.83
CA THR A 45 -7.38 1.96 19.15
C THR A 45 -8.77 1.41 19.45
N PRO A 46 -9.76 2.25 19.82
CA PRO A 46 -11.11 1.78 20.07
C PRO A 46 -11.67 1.02 18.87
N ASP A 47 -12.33 -0.10 19.17
CA ASP A 47 -13.04 -0.91 18.19
C ASP A 47 -14.14 -0.05 17.54
N MET A 48 -13.99 0.27 16.25
CA MET A 48 -14.95 1.11 15.52
C MET A 48 -16.19 0.29 15.15
N MET A 49 -17.05 0.07 16.16
CA MET A 49 -18.35 -0.59 16.01
C MET A 49 -19.17 0.07 14.88
N GLY A 50 -19.35 -0.64 13.76
CA GLY A 50 -20.06 -0.11 12.60
C GLY A 50 -19.95 -0.97 11.34
N ILE A 51 -18.87 -1.74 11.20
CA ILE A 51 -18.69 -2.72 10.13
C ILE A 51 -19.10 -4.10 10.67
N VAL A 52 -20.06 -4.76 10.03
CA VAL A 52 -20.29 -6.19 10.23
C VAL A 52 -19.12 -6.93 9.54
N PRO A 53 -18.39 -7.85 10.21
CA PRO A 53 -17.31 -8.59 9.57
C PRO A 53 -17.83 -9.25 8.28
N PRO A 54 -17.06 -9.20 7.18
CA PRO A 54 -17.59 -9.30 5.82
C PRO A 54 -18.19 -10.68 5.53
N LYS A 55 -19.49 -10.82 5.76
CA LYS A 55 -20.22 -12.06 5.50
C LYS A 55 -20.29 -12.32 3.98
N PRO A 56 -19.91 -13.51 3.49
CA PRO A 56 -20.09 -13.87 2.09
C PRO A 56 -21.54 -13.69 1.63
N ILE A 57 -21.75 -12.90 0.57
CA ILE A 57 -23.07 -12.55 0.06
C ILE A 57 -23.48 -13.57 -1.01
N GLY A 58 -24.10 -14.67 -0.58
CA GLY A 58 -24.94 -15.53 -1.43
C GLY A 58 -24.28 -16.36 -2.53
N GLU A 59 -23.01 -16.12 -2.85
CA GLU A 59 -22.23 -16.95 -3.78
C GLU A 59 -21.79 -18.26 -3.11
N SER A 60 -21.68 -19.33 -3.89
CA SER A 60 -21.21 -20.63 -3.40
C SER A 60 -19.70 -20.62 -3.17
N ASP A 61 -19.25 -21.27 -2.08
CA ASP A 61 -17.84 -21.44 -1.70
C ASP A 61 -17.07 -22.37 -2.66
N ALA A 62 -16.96 -21.96 -3.92
CA ALA A 62 -16.44 -22.73 -5.04
C ALA A 62 -14.89 -22.78 -5.09
N GLY A 63 -14.28 -23.18 -3.97
CA GLY A 63 -13.00 -23.89 -3.99
C GLY A 63 -11.73 -23.06 -4.23
N PHE A 64 -11.48 -22.03 -3.42
CA PHE A 64 -10.13 -21.48 -3.28
C PHE A 64 -9.75 -21.31 -1.80
N SER A 65 -8.74 -22.05 -1.34
CA SER A 65 -8.06 -21.78 -0.08
C SER A 65 -6.71 -21.12 -0.37
N ALA A 66 -6.43 -19.96 0.24
CA ALA A 66 -5.22 -19.16 -0.05
C ALA A 66 -3.92 -19.98 0.08
N GLY A 67 -3.85 -20.86 1.09
CA GLY A 67 -2.71 -21.77 1.28
C GLY A 67 -2.43 -22.73 0.13
N SER A 68 -3.31 -22.91 -0.85
CA SER A 68 -3.03 -23.73 -2.04
C SER A 68 -2.05 -23.04 -2.99
N ALA A 69 -2.22 -21.75 -3.26
CA ALA A 69 -1.35 -20.97 -4.15
C ALA A 69 -0.01 -20.61 -3.50
N CYS A 70 0.00 -20.30 -2.20
CA CYS A 70 1.26 -20.01 -1.49
C CYS A 70 2.25 -21.17 -1.55
N ASN A 71 1.77 -22.42 -1.50
CA ASN A 71 2.61 -23.60 -1.65
C ASN A 71 3.25 -23.73 -3.05
N VAL A 72 2.68 -23.10 -4.08
CA VAL A 72 3.32 -23.00 -5.41
C VAL A 72 4.41 -21.92 -5.37
N TRP A 73 4.04 -20.68 -5.04
CA TRP A 73 4.97 -19.54 -5.12
C TRP A 73 6.13 -19.59 -4.11
N ALA A 74 5.93 -20.21 -2.94
CA ALA A 74 6.97 -20.43 -1.94
C ALA A 74 8.12 -21.33 -2.44
N ASN A 75 7.87 -22.17 -3.45
CA ASN A 75 8.88 -23.06 -4.05
C ASN A 75 9.62 -22.43 -5.26
N ILE A 76 9.18 -21.28 -5.78
CA ILE A 76 9.89 -20.58 -6.86
C ILE A 76 11.18 -19.94 -6.29
N PRO A 77 12.38 -20.17 -6.85
CA PRO A 77 13.61 -19.50 -6.41
C PRO A 77 13.50 -17.98 -6.53
N SER A 78 13.97 -17.23 -5.52
CA SER A 78 13.85 -15.75 -5.47
C SER A 78 14.33 -15.04 -6.74
N GLN A 79 15.42 -15.52 -7.36
CA GLN A 79 15.98 -14.97 -8.61
C GLN A 79 15.05 -15.09 -9.83
N ARG A 80 13.96 -15.87 -9.71
CA ARG A 80 12.91 -16.01 -10.74
C ARG A 80 11.53 -15.56 -10.28
N LEU A 81 11.36 -15.23 -8.99
CA LEU A 81 10.04 -15.00 -8.38
C LEU A 81 9.26 -13.89 -9.10
N ILE A 82 9.87 -12.72 -9.30
CA ILE A 82 9.25 -11.59 -10.01
C ILE A 82 8.85 -11.98 -11.44
N ALA A 83 9.74 -12.63 -12.19
CA ALA A 83 9.47 -13.00 -13.58
C ALA A 83 8.32 -14.00 -13.70
N THR A 84 8.27 -15.01 -12.83
CA THR A 84 7.17 -16.00 -12.82
C THR A 84 5.86 -15.41 -12.30
N LEU A 85 5.88 -14.58 -11.24
CA LEU A 85 4.68 -13.87 -10.80
C LEU A 85 4.15 -12.94 -11.90
N HIS A 86 5.01 -12.20 -12.59
CA HIS A 86 4.61 -11.35 -13.73
C HIS A 86 3.97 -12.19 -14.85
N GLU A 87 4.59 -13.31 -15.23
CA GLU A 87 4.08 -14.19 -16.28
C GLU A 87 2.72 -14.80 -15.92
N GLU A 88 2.55 -15.31 -14.70
CA GLU A 88 1.27 -15.85 -14.23
C GLU A 88 0.19 -14.77 -14.15
N LEU A 89 0.51 -13.60 -13.57
CA LEU A 89 -0.39 -12.45 -13.48
C LEU A 89 -0.84 -11.95 -14.86
N ARG A 90 0.05 -11.95 -15.85
CA ARG A 90 -0.23 -11.56 -17.23
C ARG A 90 -1.09 -12.61 -17.94
N ASN A 91 -0.75 -13.90 -17.81
CA ASN A 91 -1.49 -15.01 -18.44
C ASN A 91 -2.89 -15.22 -17.86
N ALA A 92 -3.10 -14.90 -16.57
CA ALA A 92 -4.41 -15.00 -15.92
C ALA A 92 -5.29 -13.75 -16.13
N TYR A 93 -4.71 -12.61 -16.51
CA TYR A 93 -5.42 -11.34 -16.66
C TYR A 93 -6.39 -11.35 -17.85
N ARG A 94 -7.64 -11.00 -17.55
CA ARG A 94 -8.75 -10.87 -18.50
C ARG A 94 -9.14 -9.40 -18.62
N PRO A 95 -8.95 -8.78 -19.79
CA PRO A 95 -9.48 -7.46 -20.10
C PRO A 95 -10.95 -7.30 -19.67
N ILE A 96 -11.23 -6.32 -18.80
CA ILE A 96 -12.60 -5.94 -18.46
C ILE A 96 -13.36 -5.54 -19.73
N SER A 97 -14.50 -6.17 -20.00
CA SER A 97 -15.40 -5.80 -21.10
C SER A 97 -15.88 -4.36 -20.95
N VAL A 98 -16.00 -3.63 -22.06
CA VAL A 98 -16.56 -2.27 -22.04
C VAL A 98 -18.07 -2.35 -22.12
N GLU A 99 -18.73 -1.80 -21.10
CA GLU A 99 -20.18 -1.62 -21.01
C GLU A 99 -20.48 -0.12 -20.96
N ALA A 100 -21.63 0.29 -21.51
CA ALA A 100 -22.03 1.71 -21.52
C ALA A 100 -22.43 2.18 -20.12
N ASP A 101 -21.90 3.31 -19.67
CA ASP A 101 -22.41 3.96 -18.46
C ASP A 101 -23.80 4.61 -18.70
N LEU A 102 -24.45 5.08 -17.63
CA LEU A 102 -25.77 5.72 -17.70
C LEU A 102 -25.80 7.03 -18.53
N GLY A 103 -24.64 7.57 -18.91
CA GLY A 103 -24.49 8.69 -19.84
C GLY A 103 -24.13 8.27 -21.28
N GLY A 104 -23.98 6.98 -21.55
CA GLY A 104 -23.59 6.42 -22.85
C GLY A 104 -22.08 6.39 -23.11
N ASN A 105 -21.22 6.66 -22.12
CA ASN A 105 -19.77 6.61 -22.30
C ASN A 105 -19.27 5.16 -22.31
N LEU A 106 -18.55 4.79 -23.37
CA LEU A 106 -17.90 3.49 -23.54
C LEU A 106 -16.39 3.64 -23.33
N ASN A 107 -15.89 3.36 -22.12
CA ASN A 107 -14.46 3.18 -21.86
C ASN A 107 -14.26 2.09 -20.78
N ARG A 108 -13.09 1.47 -20.75
CA ARG A 108 -12.83 0.33 -19.85
C ARG A 108 -12.85 0.74 -18.38
N TYR A 109 -12.44 1.98 -18.09
CA TYR A 109 -12.35 2.52 -16.74
C TYR A 109 -13.72 2.78 -16.10
N THR A 110 -14.75 3.24 -16.83
CA THR A 110 -16.10 3.40 -16.25
C THR A 110 -16.71 2.05 -15.88
N THR A 111 -16.56 1.02 -16.71
CA THR A 111 -17.02 -0.33 -16.36
C THR A 111 -16.24 -0.90 -15.16
N ALA A 112 -14.91 -0.71 -15.12
CA ALA A 112 -14.08 -1.12 -13.98
C ALA A 112 -14.42 -0.36 -12.67
N ARG A 113 -14.72 0.95 -12.74
CA ARG A 113 -15.25 1.72 -11.60
C ARG A 113 -16.58 1.14 -11.13
N ASN A 114 -17.52 0.86 -12.05
CA ASN A 114 -18.82 0.32 -11.68
C ASN A 114 -18.67 -0.99 -10.90
N ILE A 115 -17.96 -1.96 -11.46
CA ILE A 115 -17.67 -3.26 -10.82
C ILE A 115 -16.98 -3.09 -9.45
N MET A 116 -16.05 -2.13 -9.32
CA MET A 116 -15.39 -1.84 -8.04
C MET A 116 -16.41 -1.46 -6.96
N PHE A 117 -17.34 -0.55 -7.26
CA PHE A 117 -18.36 -0.09 -6.31
C PHE A 117 -19.52 -1.07 -6.10
N THR A 118 -19.98 -1.77 -7.14
CA THR A 118 -21.20 -2.59 -7.10
C THR A 118 -20.96 -4.05 -6.73
N GLU A 119 -19.73 -4.55 -6.85
CA GLU A 119 -19.40 -5.96 -6.62
C GLU A 119 -18.22 -6.12 -5.66
N VAL A 120 -17.10 -5.44 -5.92
CA VAL A 120 -15.83 -5.69 -5.19
C VAL A 120 -15.85 -5.11 -3.78
N GLU A 121 -16.10 -3.81 -3.64
CA GLU A 121 -15.99 -3.06 -2.38
C GLU A 121 -17.33 -2.93 -1.62
N ARG A 122 -18.40 -3.54 -2.14
CA ARG A 122 -19.71 -3.51 -1.51
C ARG A 122 -19.81 -4.50 -0.35
N TYR A 123 -20.20 -3.98 0.81
CA TYR A 123 -20.46 -4.76 2.03
C TYR A 123 -21.85 -4.43 2.59
N GLN A 124 -22.42 -5.30 3.42
CA GLN A 124 -23.68 -5.03 4.09
C GLN A 124 -23.42 -4.25 5.39
N GLY A 125 -24.00 -3.06 5.51
CA GLY A 125 -23.90 -2.23 6.71
C GLY A 125 -24.84 -2.73 7.81
N VAL A 126 -24.59 -2.30 9.05
CA VAL A 126 -25.37 -2.69 10.25
C VAL A 126 -26.88 -2.44 10.13
N SER A 127 -27.30 -1.45 9.33
CA SER A 127 -28.71 -1.13 9.07
C SER A 127 -29.35 -1.98 7.96
N GLY A 128 -28.69 -3.05 7.50
CA GLY A 128 -29.20 -4.01 6.50
C GLY A 128 -29.05 -3.60 5.04
N GLY A 129 -28.88 -2.30 4.75
CA GLY A 129 -28.52 -1.79 3.42
C GLY A 129 -27.05 -2.04 3.06
N TYR A 130 -26.66 -1.71 1.82
CA TYR A 130 -25.28 -1.84 1.37
C TYR A 130 -24.50 -0.53 1.50
N ILE A 131 -23.19 -0.66 1.72
CA ILE A 131 -22.23 0.44 1.84
C ILE A 131 -20.92 0.11 1.12
N VAL A 132 -20.17 1.17 0.80
CA VAL A 132 -18.74 1.17 0.46
C VAL A 132 -18.00 2.07 1.44
N GLU A 133 -16.71 1.85 1.67
CA GLU A 133 -15.91 2.60 2.66
C GLU A 133 -14.69 3.26 2.01
N CYS A 134 -14.49 4.55 2.30
CA CYS A 134 -13.30 5.26 1.87
C CYS A 134 -12.03 4.67 2.50
N VAL A 135 -11.11 4.19 1.66
CA VAL A 135 -9.85 3.58 2.09
C VAL A 135 -9.04 4.48 3.03
N TYR A 136 -9.02 5.80 2.79
CA TYR A 136 -8.22 6.75 3.58
C TYR A 136 -8.89 7.30 4.84
N THR A 137 -10.22 7.43 4.88
CA THR A 137 -10.93 8.13 5.97
C THR A 137 -11.85 7.24 6.82
N GLY A 138 -12.19 6.04 6.35
CA GLY A 138 -13.21 5.20 6.98
C GLY A 138 -14.64 5.73 6.81
N HIS A 139 -14.86 6.82 6.08
CA HIS A 139 -16.20 7.31 5.76
C HIS A 139 -16.96 6.29 4.90
N THR A 140 -18.16 5.91 5.32
CA THR A 140 -19.02 4.96 4.61
C THR A 140 -20.12 5.66 3.82
N THR A 141 -20.21 5.37 2.53
CA THR A 141 -21.24 5.88 1.61
C THR A 141 -22.21 4.74 1.27
N PRO A 142 -23.54 4.97 1.17
CA PRO A 142 -24.48 3.98 0.68
C PRO A 142 -24.11 3.46 -0.72
N ALA A 143 -24.38 2.19 -1.01
CA ALA A 143 -24.05 1.56 -2.28
C ALA A 143 -25.26 0.89 -2.94
N SER A 144 -25.35 0.96 -4.27
CA SER A 144 -26.32 0.18 -5.06
C SER A 144 -25.72 -1.18 -5.45
N GLN A 145 -26.57 -2.09 -5.96
CA GLN A 145 -26.14 -3.39 -6.48
C GLN A 145 -25.80 -3.36 -7.98
N THR A 146 -26.17 -2.29 -8.68
CA THR A 146 -26.11 -2.20 -10.16
C THR A 146 -25.48 -0.92 -10.68
N GLU A 147 -25.39 0.12 -9.85
CA GLU A 147 -24.97 1.47 -10.22
C GLU A 147 -23.90 1.97 -9.24
N ASP A 148 -22.89 2.68 -9.74
CA ASP A 148 -21.88 3.29 -8.86
C ASP A 148 -22.39 4.61 -8.23
N PRO A 149 -21.94 4.95 -7.01
CA PRO A 149 -22.38 6.14 -6.32
C PRO A 149 -21.89 7.44 -6.99
N SER A 150 -22.58 8.52 -6.66
CA SER A 150 -22.24 9.90 -7.05
C SER A 150 -20.76 10.21 -6.79
N ARG A 151 -20.11 10.89 -7.74
CA ARG A 151 -18.70 11.31 -7.64
C ARG A 151 -18.51 12.44 -6.63
N GLU A 152 -19.59 13.15 -6.32
CA GLU A 152 -19.69 14.18 -5.31
C GLU A 152 -19.71 13.58 -3.90
N GLU A 153 -20.23 12.35 -3.74
CA GLU A 153 -20.19 11.58 -2.49
C GLU A 153 -18.89 10.77 -2.35
N ILE A 154 -18.53 9.95 -3.34
CA ILE A 154 -17.34 9.10 -3.29
C ILE A 154 -16.70 8.84 -4.67
N ASN A 155 -15.41 9.14 -4.75
CA ASN A 155 -14.56 8.98 -5.93
C ASN A 155 -13.86 7.62 -5.98
N CYS A 156 -13.32 7.31 -7.15
CA CYS A 156 -12.44 6.17 -7.36
C CYS A 156 -10.98 6.60 -7.18
N GLU A 157 -10.25 5.87 -6.33
CA GLU A 157 -8.81 6.03 -6.09
C GLU A 157 -8.01 5.16 -7.04
N HIS A 158 -6.92 5.70 -7.60
CA HIS A 158 -5.87 4.92 -8.25
C HIS A 158 -4.70 4.78 -7.26
N VAL A 159 -4.63 3.67 -6.54
CA VAL A 159 -3.67 3.48 -5.43
C VAL A 159 -2.23 3.65 -5.89
N MET A 160 -1.80 2.94 -6.92
CA MET A 160 -0.75 3.40 -7.82
C MET A 160 -1.36 4.51 -8.71
N PRO A 161 -0.93 5.78 -8.59
CA PRO A 161 -1.59 6.90 -9.25
C PRO A 161 -1.33 6.91 -10.76
N ARG A 162 -2.27 7.46 -11.55
CA ARG A 162 -2.13 7.60 -13.02
C ARG A 162 -0.82 8.28 -13.44
N ALA A 163 -0.28 9.19 -12.63
CA ALA A 163 1.01 9.85 -12.88
C ALA A 163 2.25 8.92 -12.86
N ARG A 164 2.09 7.65 -12.46
CA ARG A 164 3.12 6.59 -12.51
C ARG A 164 2.79 5.49 -13.53
N MET A 165 1.73 5.66 -14.31
CA MET A 165 1.32 4.76 -15.40
C MET A 165 1.91 5.21 -16.75
N ALA A 166 1.69 4.43 -17.80
CA ALA A 166 1.75 4.95 -19.16
C ALA A 166 0.71 6.07 -19.36
N THR A 167 0.98 7.02 -20.25
CA THR A 167 0.00 8.06 -20.62
C THR A 167 -0.81 7.67 -21.85
N GLU A 168 -1.95 8.33 -22.06
CA GLU A 168 -2.82 8.11 -23.21
C GLU A 168 -2.14 8.45 -24.55
N GLU A 169 -1.24 9.44 -24.55
CA GLU A 169 -0.45 9.83 -25.72
C GLU A 169 0.79 8.95 -25.92
N GLY A 170 1.38 8.44 -24.82
CA GLY A 170 2.61 7.66 -24.84
C GLY A 170 2.38 6.18 -25.18
N ASN A 171 1.38 5.54 -24.57
CA ASN A 171 0.94 4.21 -24.94
C ASN A 171 -0.53 3.97 -24.49
N PRO A 172 -1.53 4.33 -25.33
CA PRO A 172 -2.94 4.30 -24.93
C PRO A 172 -3.45 2.89 -24.60
N ALA A 173 -2.94 1.85 -25.28
CA ALA A 173 -3.33 0.47 -25.01
C ALA A 173 -2.89 0.04 -23.61
N VAL A 174 -1.64 0.35 -23.23
CA VAL A 174 -1.11 0.07 -21.88
C VAL A 174 -1.86 0.88 -20.83
N TYR A 175 -2.09 2.17 -21.08
CA TYR A 175 -2.82 3.06 -20.18
C TYR A 175 -4.24 2.57 -19.90
N GLU A 176 -5.04 2.23 -20.93
CA GLU A 176 -6.40 1.70 -20.79
C GLU A 176 -6.46 0.47 -19.87
N HIS A 177 -5.46 -0.40 -19.95
CA HIS A 177 -5.37 -1.60 -19.12
C HIS A 177 -4.92 -1.28 -17.68
N GLN A 178 -3.89 -0.45 -17.49
CA GLN A 178 -3.41 -0.03 -16.17
C GLN A 178 -4.44 0.78 -15.39
N GLN A 179 -5.17 1.71 -16.04
CA GLN A 179 -6.18 2.53 -15.36
C GLN A 179 -7.47 1.78 -15.01
N SER A 180 -7.69 0.61 -15.62
CA SER A 180 -8.90 -0.21 -15.44
C SER A 180 -8.64 -1.49 -14.63
N ASP A 181 -7.42 -1.67 -14.10
CA ASP A 181 -7.10 -2.79 -13.23
C ASP A 181 -7.76 -2.60 -11.86
N ILE A 182 -8.80 -3.40 -11.59
CA ILE A 182 -9.63 -3.27 -10.38
C ILE A 182 -8.82 -3.56 -9.11
N HIS A 183 -7.71 -4.31 -9.16
CA HIS A 183 -6.84 -4.46 -7.98
C HIS A 183 -6.29 -3.10 -7.52
N ASN A 184 -6.12 -2.14 -8.43
CA ASN A 184 -5.64 -0.78 -8.15
C ASN A 184 -6.74 0.22 -7.75
N LEU A 185 -8.02 -0.14 -7.93
CA LEU A 185 -9.15 0.74 -7.69
C LEU A 185 -9.68 0.58 -6.26
N MET A 186 -9.79 1.70 -5.52
CA MET A 186 -10.39 1.73 -4.19
C MET A 186 -11.44 2.86 -4.07
N PRO A 187 -12.34 2.85 -3.09
CA PRO A 187 -13.23 3.99 -2.83
C PRO A 187 -12.45 5.07 -2.05
N SER A 188 -12.54 6.35 -2.45
CA SER A 188 -12.00 7.47 -1.67
C SER A 188 -12.92 8.69 -1.69
N THR A 189 -13.06 9.40 -0.56
CA THR A 189 -13.85 10.65 -0.55
C THR A 189 -13.19 11.69 -1.47
N PRO A 190 -13.94 12.56 -2.16
CA PRO A 190 -13.35 13.49 -3.13
C PRO A 190 -12.25 14.38 -2.55
N GLY A 191 -12.41 14.81 -1.28
CA GLY A 191 -11.38 15.52 -0.52
C GLY A 191 -10.10 14.69 -0.34
N SER A 192 -10.21 13.47 0.22
CA SER A 192 -9.03 12.62 0.48
C SER A 192 -8.28 12.23 -0.79
N ASN A 193 -8.99 11.92 -1.87
CA ASN A 193 -8.45 11.68 -3.21
C ASN A 193 -7.64 12.90 -3.69
N SER A 194 -8.25 14.09 -3.67
CA SER A 194 -7.61 15.33 -4.13
C SER A 194 -6.45 15.79 -3.24
N THR A 195 -6.44 15.49 -1.93
CA THR A 195 -5.32 15.81 -1.04
C THR A 195 -4.16 14.82 -1.22
N ARG A 196 -4.45 13.54 -1.45
CA ARG A 196 -3.45 12.50 -1.71
C ARG A 196 -2.80 12.66 -3.10
N GLY A 197 -3.58 13.06 -4.10
CA GLY A 197 -3.11 13.44 -5.44
C GLY A 197 -2.25 12.37 -6.13
N SER A 198 -0.94 12.58 -6.15
CA SER A 198 0.03 11.58 -6.63
C SER A 198 1.29 11.53 -5.75
N PHE A 199 1.16 11.91 -4.48
CA PHE A 199 2.26 11.79 -3.52
C PHE A 199 2.58 10.32 -3.24
N ARG A 200 3.87 10.04 -3.04
CA ARG A 200 4.38 8.73 -2.65
C ARG A 200 3.88 8.37 -1.25
N PHE A 201 3.75 7.07 -0.98
CA PHE A 201 3.41 6.61 0.36
C PHE A 201 4.62 6.72 1.30
N GLY A 202 4.38 7.05 2.57
CA GLY A 202 5.45 7.23 3.55
C GLY A 202 4.93 7.50 4.96
N GLU A 203 5.80 7.42 5.95
CA GLU A 203 5.52 7.90 7.31
C GLU A 203 5.78 9.41 7.38
N VAL A 204 4.77 10.15 7.86
CA VAL A 204 4.82 11.59 8.11
C VAL A 204 5.37 11.84 9.52
N VAL A 205 6.36 12.73 9.62
CA VAL A 205 6.91 13.19 10.91
C VAL A 205 6.60 14.65 11.21
N ASN A 206 6.38 15.47 10.18
CA ASN A 206 5.78 16.80 10.29
C ASN A 206 4.41 16.78 9.61
N GLU A 207 3.33 16.64 10.38
CA GLU A 207 1.96 16.71 9.85
C GLU A 207 1.67 18.13 9.36
N ARG A 208 1.13 18.27 8.13
CA ARG A 208 0.76 19.59 7.57
C ARG A 208 -0.71 19.97 7.81
N ASN A 209 -1.51 19.04 8.35
CA ASN A 209 -2.89 19.26 8.78
C ASN A 209 -2.97 19.34 10.31
N LEU A 210 -4.02 19.96 10.83
CA LEU A 210 -4.32 20.04 12.28
C LEU A 210 -5.56 19.21 12.67
N ASP A 211 -6.18 18.53 11.71
CA ASP A 211 -7.52 17.96 11.83
C ASP A 211 -7.53 16.48 12.26
N HIS A 212 -6.36 15.89 12.52
CA HIS A 212 -6.17 14.48 12.91
C HIS A 212 -6.92 13.48 12.00
N LEU A 213 -6.85 13.71 10.68
CA LEU A 213 -7.47 12.82 9.69
C LEU A 213 -6.85 11.41 9.78
N PRO A 214 -7.61 10.31 9.57
CA PRO A 214 -7.06 8.96 9.71
C PRO A 214 -5.87 8.67 8.78
N SER A 215 -5.88 9.24 7.57
CA SER A 215 -4.73 9.31 6.66
C SER A 215 -4.35 10.78 6.44
N VAL A 216 -3.05 11.09 6.38
CA VAL A 216 -2.53 12.46 6.45
C VAL A 216 -1.51 12.77 5.36
N LEU A 217 -1.45 14.04 4.96
CA LEU A 217 -0.38 14.60 4.13
C LEU A 217 0.61 15.35 5.02
N GLY A 218 1.91 15.15 4.79
CA GLY A 218 2.95 15.86 5.52
C GLY A 218 4.34 15.58 4.98
N GLU A 219 5.36 15.85 5.77
CA GLU A 219 6.76 15.61 5.40
C GLU A 219 7.29 14.33 6.05
N ASN A 220 8.06 13.55 5.27
CA ASN A 220 8.87 12.46 5.79
C ASN A 220 10.15 13.01 6.50
N ARG A 221 10.99 12.11 7.03
CA ARG A 221 12.26 12.50 7.69
C ARG A 221 13.29 13.16 6.78
N SER A 222 13.12 13.08 5.46
CA SER A 222 13.97 13.73 4.44
C SER A 222 13.46 15.10 4.02
N GLY A 223 12.23 15.48 4.41
CA GLY A 223 11.53 16.69 3.96
C GLY A 223 10.66 16.51 2.71
N ASP A 224 10.57 15.30 2.15
CA ASP A 224 9.69 15.03 1.01
C ASP A 224 8.22 15.04 1.44
N THR A 225 7.34 15.55 0.58
CA THR A 225 5.89 15.47 0.82
C THR A 225 5.38 14.06 0.51
N VAL A 226 4.83 13.39 1.51
CA VAL A 226 4.33 12.01 1.44
C VAL A 226 2.92 11.88 2.01
N TRP A 227 2.22 10.80 1.63
CA TRP A 227 0.91 10.43 2.16
C TRP A 227 1.03 9.22 3.10
N GLN A 228 0.63 9.41 4.36
CA GLN A 228 0.57 8.35 5.36
C GLN A 228 -0.85 7.80 5.45
N VAL A 229 -1.00 6.48 5.31
CA VAL A 229 -2.30 5.79 5.35
C VAL A 229 -2.67 5.40 6.78
N ARG A 230 -3.98 5.46 7.09
CA ARG A 230 -4.54 4.99 8.36
C ARG A 230 -4.13 3.55 8.68
N ASN A 231 -3.87 3.28 9.95
CA ASN A 231 -3.20 2.06 10.39
C ASN A 231 -3.84 0.76 9.86
N GLN A 232 -5.17 0.71 9.74
CA GLN A 232 -5.95 -0.48 9.37
C GLN A 232 -6.08 -0.72 7.84
N ARG A 233 -5.38 0.05 7.00
CA ARG A 233 -5.37 -0.08 5.51
C ARG A 233 -3.98 0.11 4.91
N ARG A 234 -2.93 -0.01 5.73
CA ARG A 234 -1.53 0.15 5.34
C ARG A 234 -1.08 -1.03 4.50
N GLY A 235 -1.48 -2.23 4.92
CA GLY A 235 -1.21 -3.50 4.25
C GLY A 235 -1.90 -3.59 2.89
N ASP A 236 -3.20 -3.25 2.79
CA ASP A 236 -3.93 -3.15 1.51
C ASP A 236 -3.12 -2.35 0.49
N ILE A 237 -2.74 -1.13 0.86
CA ILE A 237 -2.06 -0.19 -0.01
C ILE A 237 -0.68 -0.72 -0.41
N ALA A 238 0.07 -1.31 0.52
CA ALA A 238 1.34 -1.97 0.22
C ALA A 238 1.16 -3.11 -0.79
N ARG A 239 0.24 -4.04 -0.54
CA ARG A 239 -0.02 -5.20 -1.39
C ARG A 239 -0.55 -4.82 -2.77
N ILE A 240 -1.34 -3.75 -2.88
CA ILE A 240 -1.78 -3.20 -4.16
C ILE A 240 -0.63 -2.56 -4.93
N VAL A 241 0.24 -1.77 -4.28
CA VAL A 241 1.39 -1.13 -4.94
C VAL A 241 2.44 -2.16 -5.39
N PHE A 242 2.75 -3.17 -4.56
CA PHE A 242 3.60 -4.30 -4.96
C PHE A 242 3.01 -5.07 -6.14
N TYR A 243 1.71 -5.37 -6.12
CA TYR A 243 1.03 -5.97 -7.26
C TYR A 243 1.15 -5.12 -8.53
N MET A 244 0.92 -3.81 -8.45
CA MET A 244 1.00 -2.93 -9.62
C MET A 244 2.42 -2.86 -10.18
N SER A 245 3.44 -2.88 -9.33
CA SER A 245 4.84 -2.96 -9.74
C SER A 245 5.12 -4.25 -10.54
N VAL A 246 4.78 -5.43 -9.99
CA VAL A 246 5.03 -6.73 -10.66
C VAL A 246 4.15 -6.94 -11.89
N ARG A 247 2.87 -6.56 -11.84
CA ARG A 247 1.94 -6.74 -12.96
C ARG A 247 2.28 -5.84 -14.15
N TRP A 248 2.74 -4.61 -13.91
CA TRP A 248 2.79 -3.57 -14.95
C TRP A 248 4.17 -2.90 -15.14
N GLY A 249 5.21 -3.31 -14.41
CA GLY A 249 6.58 -2.80 -14.57
C GLY A 249 6.77 -1.39 -14.03
N ILE A 250 6.02 -1.05 -12.97
CA ILE A 250 6.06 0.29 -12.37
C ILE A 250 7.02 0.29 -11.17
N ASP A 251 8.14 0.98 -11.30
CA ASP A 251 9.16 1.09 -10.26
C ASP A 251 8.60 1.69 -8.94
N ILE A 252 9.03 1.10 -7.82
CA ILE A 252 8.84 1.64 -6.47
C ILE A 252 10.17 2.24 -6.01
N ALA A 253 10.18 3.50 -5.62
CA ALA A 253 11.38 4.13 -5.09
C ALA A 253 11.76 3.51 -3.73
N SER A 254 13.05 3.22 -3.49
CA SER A 254 13.48 2.36 -2.37
C SER A 254 13.09 2.87 -0.97
N ASP A 255 12.90 4.18 -0.81
CA ASP A 255 12.40 4.81 0.42
C ASP A 255 10.89 4.64 0.61
N GLU A 256 10.10 4.64 -0.47
CA GLU A 256 8.69 4.23 -0.45
C GLU A 256 8.58 2.72 -0.22
N GLU A 257 9.38 1.91 -0.93
CA GLU A 257 9.42 0.44 -0.83
C GLU A 257 9.67 -0.02 0.62
N MET A 258 10.63 0.60 1.31
CA MET A 258 10.91 0.35 2.73
C MET A 258 9.68 0.53 3.63
N ILE A 259 8.88 1.58 3.40
CA ILE A 259 7.67 1.84 4.19
C ILE A 259 6.57 0.84 3.81
N LEU A 260 6.38 0.53 2.52
CA LEU A 260 5.39 -0.45 2.09
C LEU A 260 5.71 -1.87 2.61
N ARG A 261 6.99 -2.25 2.71
CA ARG A 261 7.44 -3.51 3.34
C ARG A 261 7.06 -3.54 4.82
N GLN A 262 7.36 -2.47 5.55
CA GLN A 262 6.95 -2.34 6.96
C GLN A 262 5.42 -2.41 7.11
N TRP A 263 4.67 -1.73 6.24
CA TRP A 263 3.21 -1.71 6.24
C TRP A 263 2.60 -3.10 5.99
N ASN A 264 3.13 -3.87 5.03
CA ASN A 264 2.71 -5.24 4.77
C ASN A 264 2.94 -6.19 5.97
N GLN A 265 3.97 -5.94 6.79
CA GLN A 265 4.29 -6.75 7.97
C GLN A 265 3.49 -6.39 9.22
N ILE A 266 3.14 -5.11 9.44
CA ILE A 266 2.37 -4.66 10.61
C ILE A 266 0.85 -4.75 10.43
N ASP A 267 0.38 -4.87 9.19
CA ASP A 267 -1.02 -4.89 8.80
C ASP A 267 -1.23 -6.09 7.82
N PRO A 268 -1.32 -7.33 8.33
CA PRO A 268 -1.43 -8.54 7.50
C PRO A 268 -2.81 -8.66 6.80
N PRO A 269 -2.95 -9.46 5.74
CA PRO A 269 -4.21 -9.59 5.00
C PRO A 269 -5.37 -10.07 5.87
N ASP A 270 -6.51 -9.37 5.82
CA ASP A 270 -7.74 -9.73 6.52
C ASP A 270 -8.75 -10.46 5.61
N ASP A 271 -9.86 -10.94 6.19
CA ASP A 271 -10.95 -11.59 5.44
C ASP A 271 -11.55 -10.68 4.35
N ARG A 272 -11.47 -9.36 4.54
CA ARG A 272 -11.99 -8.36 3.59
C ARG A 272 -11.10 -8.25 2.36
N GLU A 273 -9.78 -8.21 2.54
CA GLU A 273 -8.81 -8.29 1.44
C GLU A 273 -8.88 -9.61 0.70
N GLN A 274 -9.04 -10.74 1.40
CA GLN A 274 -9.18 -12.04 0.75
C GLN A 274 -10.46 -12.13 -0.10
N LEU A 275 -11.58 -11.61 0.42
CA LEU A 275 -12.84 -11.51 -0.31
C LEU A 275 -12.75 -10.52 -1.48
N ARG A 276 -12.08 -9.38 -1.30
CA ARG A 276 -11.76 -8.42 -2.37
C ARG A 276 -10.95 -9.11 -3.49
N ASN A 277 -9.88 -9.80 -3.13
CA ASN A 277 -8.99 -10.51 -4.07
C ASN A 277 -9.78 -11.59 -4.85
N GLN A 278 -10.68 -12.31 -4.19
CA GLN A 278 -11.63 -13.22 -4.84
C GLN A 278 -12.54 -12.49 -5.84
N ARG A 279 -13.26 -11.45 -5.40
CA ARG A 279 -14.20 -10.67 -6.24
C ARG A 279 -13.52 -10.06 -7.47
N VAL A 280 -12.31 -9.52 -7.29
CA VAL A 280 -11.52 -9.01 -8.42
C VAL A 280 -11.12 -10.15 -9.37
N SER A 281 -10.66 -11.29 -8.86
CA SER A 281 -10.28 -12.43 -9.72
C SER A 281 -11.45 -13.08 -10.47
N GLN A 282 -12.69 -12.99 -9.96
CA GLN A 282 -13.89 -13.40 -10.70
C GLN A 282 -14.13 -12.52 -11.94
N ARG A 283 -13.70 -11.24 -11.91
CA ARG A 283 -13.95 -10.25 -12.98
C ARG A 283 -12.77 -10.05 -13.93
N GLN A 284 -11.52 -10.01 -13.43
CA GLN A 284 -10.31 -9.91 -14.27
C GLN A 284 -9.45 -11.18 -14.31
N GLY A 285 -9.87 -12.30 -13.73
CA GLY A 285 -9.19 -13.60 -13.84
C GLY A 285 -7.98 -13.81 -12.92
N ASN A 286 -7.13 -12.79 -12.72
CA ASN A 286 -5.95 -12.87 -11.86
C ASN A 286 -6.22 -12.42 -10.41
N ARG A 287 -5.55 -13.09 -9.46
CA ARG A 287 -5.47 -12.69 -8.04
C ARG A 287 -4.24 -11.81 -7.80
N ASN A 288 -4.22 -11.09 -6.68
CA ASN A 288 -3.02 -10.44 -6.14
C ASN A 288 -2.25 -11.44 -5.26
N PRO A 289 -1.04 -11.90 -5.66
CA PRO A 289 -0.28 -12.92 -4.92
C PRO A 289 0.21 -12.40 -3.57
N PHE A 290 0.32 -11.09 -3.37
CA PHE A 290 0.74 -10.50 -2.10
C PHE A 290 -0.39 -10.41 -1.07
N ILE A 291 -1.66 -10.47 -1.50
CA ILE A 291 -2.80 -10.65 -0.59
C ILE A 291 -2.95 -12.13 -0.20
N ASP A 292 -2.79 -13.04 -1.15
CA ASP A 292 -2.80 -14.47 -0.85
C ASP A 292 -1.63 -14.88 0.06
N CYS A 293 -0.43 -14.32 -0.19
CA CYS A 293 0.84 -14.77 0.39
C CYS A 293 1.79 -13.56 0.64
N PRO A 294 1.57 -12.77 1.70
CA PRO A 294 2.30 -11.51 1.94
C PRO A 294 3.81 -11.69 2.14
N GLU A 295 4.27 -12.88 2.52
CA GLU A 295 5.68 -13.24 2.72
C GLU A 295 6.47 -13.30 1.40
N LEU A 296 5.78 -13.28 0.24
CA LEU A 296 6.45 -13.17 -1.05
C LEU A 296 7.19 -11.83 -1.20
N VAL A 297 6.76 -10.78 -0.50
CA VAL A 297 7.44 -9.47 -0.48
C VAL A 297 8.88 -9.62 0.03
N ASP A 298 9.10 -10.34 1.14
CA ASP A 298 10.42 -10.54 1.75
C ASP A 298 11.36 -11.43 0.92
N ARG A 299 10.84 -12.06 -0.15
CA ARG A 299 11.58 -12.92 -1.07
C ARG A 299 11.97 -12.21 -2.37
N VAL A 300 11.48 -10.99 -2.57
CA VAL A 300 11.85 -10.05 -3.65
C VAL A 300 12.96 -9.13 -3.14
N SER A 301 14.02 -8.95 -3.92
CA SER A 301 15.16 -8.09 -3.58
C SER A 301 14.80 -6.61 -3.52
N ASP A 302 14.07 -6.14 -4.52
CA ASP A 302 13.78 -4.75 -4.85
C ASP A 302 12.62 -4.70 -5.85
N PHE A 303 11.89 -3.59 -5.92
CA PHE A 303 10.74 -3.41 -6.81
C PHE A 303 11.03 -2.39 -7.93
N ILE A 304 12.16 -2.56 -8.63
CA ILE A 304 12.64 -1.65 -9.69
C ILE A 304 13.23 -2.39 -10.90
N GLY A 305 13.20 -1.73 -12.07
CA GLY A 305 13.98 -2.12 -13.26
C GLY A 305 13.48 -3.34 -14.02
N PHE A 306 12.24 -3.80 -13.76
CA PHE A 306 11.69 -4.99 -14.40
C PHE A 306 11.03 -4.68 -15.74
N GLN A 307 11.63 -5.18 -16.83
CA GLN A 307 11.08 -5.03 -18.17
C GLN A 307 9.87 -5.96 -18.38
N THR A 308 8.66 -5.41 -18.26
CA THR A 308 7.37 -6.10 -18.48
C THR A 308 6.80 -5.92 -19.89
N LEU A 309 7.59 -5.30 -20.79
CA LEU A 309 7.30 -5.14 -22.20
C LEU A 309 8.10 -6.17 -23.00
N ASP A 310 7.55 -6.61 -24.14
CA ASP A 310 8.25 -7.51 -25.05
C ASP A 310 9.38 -6.80 -25.81
N THR A 311 10.04 -7.53 -26.73
CA THR A 311 11.14 -7.01 -27.55
C THR A 311 10.72 -5.93 -28.55
N GLU A 312 9.43 -5.70 -28.76
CA GLU A 312 8.89 -4.64 -29.62
C GLU A 312 8.42 -3.42 -28.81
N GLY A 313 8.48 -3.49 -27.47
CA GLY A 313 8.01 -2.43 -26.57
C GLY A 313 6.50 -2.45 -26.33
N ASN A 314 5.79 -3.49 -26.80
CA ASN A 314 4.40 -3.69 -26.47
C ASN A 314 4.28 -4.34 -25.08
N LEU A 315 3.12 -4.22 -24.44
CA LEU A 315 2.71 -5.29 -23.54
C LEU A 315 2.51 -6.54 -24.40
N PRO A 316 3.05 -7.71 -24.02
CA PRO A 316 2.56 -8.98 -24.53
C PRO A 316 1.16 -9.23 -23.94
N LEU A 317 0.17 -8.57 -24.56
CA LEU A 317 -1.26 -8.80 -24.36
C LEU A 317 -1.59 -10.30 -24.57
N PRO A 318 -2.66 -10.82 -23.94
CA PRO A 318 -3.03 -12.24 -24.02
C PRO A 318 -3.40 -12.70 -25.43
#